data_AF-A0A1V1V066-F1
#
_entry.id   AF-A0A1V1V066-F1
#
_cell.length_a   1.000
_cell.length_b   1.000
_cell.length_c   1.000
_cell.angle_alpha   90.00
_cell.angle_beta   90.00
_cell.angle_gamma   90.00
#
_symmetry.space_group_name_H-M   'P 1'
#
loop_
_entity.id
_entity.type
_entity.pdbx_description
1 polymer ?
#
loop_
_entity_poly.entity_id
_entity_poly.type
_entity_poly.pdbx_seq_one_letter_code
_entity_poly.pdbx_strand_id
1 'polypeptide(L)'
;MWTGRFDVVLCPNPLLSDSQQKVVADDYGMTDGQVTIPVRRALLYYFNKRLRLDISDAVDRPSETPAVVKNRSAFHAALAEAMR
;
A
#
# COMPACT_ATOMS: atom_id res chain seq x y z
N MET A 1 -3.87 -22.46 -0.43
CA MET A 1 -4.45 -21.10 -0.38
C MET A 1 -4.02 -20.25 -1.59
N TRP A 2 -4.11 -20.76 -2.83
CA TRP A 2 -3.59 -20.08 -4.04
C TRP A 2 -4.60 -19.11 -4.68
N THR A 3 -5.89 -19.37 -4.54
CA THR A 3 -6.98 -18.61 -5.20
C THR A 3 -7.47 -17.41 -4.39
N GLY A 4 -7.09 -17.30 -3.11
CA GLY A 4 -7.57 -16.24 -2.22
C GLY A 4 -7.12 -14.85 -2.66
N ARG A 5 -7.96 -13.85 -2.40
CA ARG A 5 -7.62 -12.43 -2.53
C ARG A 5 -7.50 -11.80 -1.14
N PHE A 6 -6.74 -10.72 -1.07
CA PHE A 6 -6.61 -9.86 0.09
C PHE A 6 -6.83 -8.42 -0.37
N ASP A 7 -7.66 -7.68 0.35
CA ASP A 7 -7.98 -6.30 0.04
C ASP A 7 -6.92 -5.38 0.65
N VAL A 8 -5.99 -4.92 -0.18
CA VAL A 8 -4.98 -3.94 0.22
C VAL A 8 -5.62 -2.56 0.20
N VAL A 9 -5.57 -1.84 1.31
CA VAL A 9 -6.07 -0.46 1.37
C VAL A 9 -4.87 0.47 1.30
N LEU A 10 -4.75 1.22 0.22
CA LEU A 10 -3.74 2.28 0.09
C LEU A 10 -4.33 3.62 0.52
N CYS A 11 -3.49 4.49 1.06
CA CYS A 11 -3.76 5.90 1.30
C CYS A 11 -2.52 6.73 0.96
N PRO A 12 -2.66 8.06 0.78
CA PRO A 12 -1.49 8.92 0.66
C PRO A 12 -0.63 8.79 1.92
N ASN A 13 0.68 8.98 1.76
CA ASN A 13 1.58 9.02 2.90
C ASN A 13 1.22 10.22 3.80
N PRO A 14 0.86 10.00 5.07
CA PRO A 14 0.40 11.06 5.97
C PRO A 14 1.49 12.08 6.31
N LEU A 15 2.76 11.78 6.01
CA LEU A 15 3.88 12.70 6.19
C LEU A 15 4.04 13.71 5.03
N LEU A 16 3.25 13.58 3.96
CA LEU A 16 3.20 14.56 2.87
C LEU A 16 2.33 15.76 3.25
N SER A 17 2.55 16.91 2.60
CA SER A 17 1.64 18.06 2.73
C SER A 17 0.25 17.73 2.17
N ASP A 18 -0.78 18.44 2.63
CA ASP A 18 -2.16 18.24 2.14
C ASP A 18 -2.27 18.35 0.61
N SER A 19 -1.54 19.29 0.01
CA SER A 19 -1.47 19.45 -1.44
C SER A 19 -0.86 18.23 -2.14
N GLN A 20 0.23 17.68 -1.60
CA GLN A 20 0.87 16.48 -2.12
C GLN A 20 -0.01 15.24 -1.92
N GLN A 21 -0.66 15.11 -0.77
CA GLN A 21 -1.60 14.01 -0.52
C GLN A 21 -2.76 14.05 -1.52
N LYS A 22 -3.26 15.24 -1.86
CA LYS A 22 -4.32 15.39 -2.88
C LYS A 22 -3.85 14.95 -4.26
N VAL A 23 -2.65 15.36 -4.68
CA VAL A 23 -2.05 14.90 -5.95
C VAL A 23 -1.90 13.38 -5.98
N VAL A 24 -1.38 12.78 -4.90
CA VAL A 24 -1.25 11.31 -4.80
C VAL A 24 -2.61 10.63 -4.85
N ALA A 25 -3.61 11.17 -4.15
CA ALA A 25 -4.96 10.63 -4.16
C ALA A 25 -5.53 10.62 -5.59
N ASP A 26 -5.36 11.71 -6.34
CA ASP A 26 -5.82 11.81 -7.71
C ASP A 26 -5.05 10.83 -8.64
N ASP A 27 -3.71 10.74 -8.51
CA ASP A 27 -2.85 9.85 -9.31
C ASP A 27 -3.18 8.35 -9.12
N TYR A 28 -3.54 7.96 -7.89
CA TYR A 28 -3.86 6.58 -7.53
C TYR A 28 -5.38 6.27 -7.61
N GLY A 29 -6.20 7.23 -8.04
CA GLY A 29 -7.65 7.06 -8.14
C GLY A 29 -8.32 6.81 -6.80
N MET A 30 -7.83 7.45 -5.74
CA MET A 30 -8.36 7.30 -4.39
C MET A 30 -9.66 8.09 -4.21
N THR A 31 -10.62 7.51 -3.49
CA THR A 31 -11.85 8.17 -3.04
C THR A 31 -11.77 8.34 -1.53
N ASP A 32 -12.10 9.52 -1.02
CA ASP A 32 -12.00 9.85 0.41
C ASP A 32 -10.62 9.54 1.03
N GLY A 33 -9.56 9.79 0.25
CA GLY A 33 -8.17 9.59 0.69
C GLY A 33 -7.71 8.13 0.78
N GLN A 34 -8.43 7.19 0.14
CA GLN A 34 -8.00 5.81 0.06
C GLN A 34 -8.47 5.09 -1.21
N VAL A 35 -7.82 3.97 -1.54
CA VAL A 35 -8.29 3.03 -2.56
C VAL A 35 -8.12 1.59 -2.06
N THR A 36 -9.11 0.75 -2.34
CA THR A 36 -9.04 -0.68 -2.01
C THR A 36 -8.73 -1.48 -3.27
N ILE A 37 -7.63 -2.23 -3.22
CA ILE A 37 -7.13 -3.02 -4.34
C ILE A 37 -7.17 -4.51 -3.95
N PRO A 38 -8.05 -5.32 -4.58
CA PRO A 38 -8.14 -6.75 -4.30
C PRO A 38 -6.98 -7.49 -4.98
N VAL A 39 -5.95 -7.85 -4.22
CA VAL A 39 -4.73 -8.51 -4.71
C VAL A 39 -4.80 -10.01 -4.45
N ARG A 40 -4.42 -10.84 -5.44
CA ARG A 40 -4.27 -12.29 -5.21
C ARG A 40 -3.19 -12.51 -4.14
N ARG A 41 -3.44 -13.39 -3.18
CA ARG A 41 -2.48 -13.63 -2.07
C ARG A 41 -1.08 -14.01 -2.56
N ALA A 42 -1.00 -14.84 -3.60
CA ALA A 42 0.26 -15.21 -4.25
C ALA A 42 1.04 -14.03 -4.88
N LEU A 43 0.39 -12.88 -5.12
CA LEU A 43 1.00 -11.69 -5.69
C LEU A 43 1.31 -10.61 -4.65
N LEU A 44 0.98 -10.82 -3.36
CA LEU A 44 1.21 -9.82 -2.31
C LEU A 44 2.69 -9.43 -2.18
N TYR A 45 3.61 -10.39 -2.31
CA TYR A 45 5.05 -10.11 -2.30
C TYR A 45 5.45 -9.14 -3.42
N TYR A 46 5.00 -9.41 -4.64
CA TYR A 46 5.30 -8.57 -5.79
C TYR A 46 4.63 -7.20 -5.68
N PHE A 47 3.39 -7.16 -5.20
CA PHE A 47 2.67 -5.92 -4.94
C PHE A 47 3.43 -5.03 -3.95
N ASN A 48 3.87 -5.61 -2.83
CA ASN A 48 4.67 -4.94 -1.81
C ASN A 48 5.95 -4.32 -2.38
N LYS A 49 6.74 -5.12 -3.12
CA LYS A 49 8.03 -4.68 -3.69
C LYS A 49 7.88 -3.68 -4.84
N ARG A 50 6.90 -3.88 -5.73
CA ARG A 50 6.70 -3.03 -6.91
C ARG A 50 6.29 -1.61 -6.52
N LEU A 51 5.48 -1.47 -5.48
CA LEU A 51 5.06 -0.18 -4.93
C LEU A 51 6.01 0.33 -3.84
N ARG A 52 7.10 -0.41 -3.54
CA ARG A 52 8.08 -0.05 -2.50
C ARG A 52 7.44 0.19 -1.13
N LEU A 53 6.36 -0.53 -0.82
CA LEU A 53 5.62 -0.40 0.45
C LEU A 53 6.45 -0.91 1.63
N ASP A 54 7.41 -1.80 1.36
CA ASP A 54 8.32 -2.42 2.32
C ASP A 54 9.40 -1.50 2.89
N ILE A 55 9.63 -0.35 2.26
CA ILE A 55 10.63 0.62 2.71
C ILE A 55 10.00 1.90 3.24
N SER A 56 8.67 2.00 3.29
CA SER A 56 7.97 3.24 3.64
C SER A 56 8.33 3.82 5.01
N ASP A 57 8.79 2.99 5.95
CA ASP A 57 9.24 3.44 7.28
C ASP A 57 10.75 3.70 7.34
N ALA A 58 11.51 3.39 6.29
CA ALA A 58 12.96 3.47 6.24
C ALA A 58 13.48 4.61 5.35
N VAL A 59 12.59 5.40 4.75
CA VAL A 59 12.96 6.50 3.86
C VAL A 59 12.68 7.83 4.53
N ASP A 60 13.70 8.70 4.59
CA ASP A 60 13.62 10.02 5.21
C ASP A 60 12.74 11.01 4.43
N ARG A 61 12.49 10.75 3.14
CA ARG A 61 11.70 11.60 2.25
C ARG A 61 10.33 10.98 1.96
N PRO A 62 9.23 11.53 2.51
CA PRO A 62 7.87 11.01 2.27
C PRO A 62 7.49 10.91 0.78
N SER A 63 8.04 11.79 -0.06
CA SER A 63 7.81 11.80 -1.51
C SER A 63 8.34 10.56 -2.24
N GLU A 64 9.27 9.82 -1.65
CA GLU A 64 9.80 8.57 -2.23
C GLU A 64 8.88 7.38 -1.96
N THR A 65 7.97 7.49 -0.99
CA THR A 65 6.92 6.51 -0.69
C THR A 65 5.56 7.20 -0.65
N PRO A 66 5.08 7.72 -1.78
CA PRO A 66 3.94 8.64 -1.80
C PRO A 66 2.62 7.96 -1.38
N ALA A 67 2.49 6.66 -1.59
CA ALA A 67 1.37 5.85 -1.11
C ALA A 67 1.86 4.84 -0.07
N VAL A 68 1.05 4.62 0.96
CA VAL A 68 1.31 3.65 2.03
C VAL A 68 0.11 2.74 2.24
N VAL A 69 0.33 1.58 2.87
CA VAL A 69 -0.77 0.68 3.24
C VAL A 69 -1.44 1.22 4.50
N LYS A 70 -2.76 1.41 4.47
CA LYS A 70 -3.57 1.82 5.64
C LYS A 70 -3.83 0.65 6.57
N ASN A 71 -4.17 -0.53 6.03
CA ASN A 71 -4.42 -1.76 6.80
C ASN A 71 -3.14 -2.59 7.04
N ARG A 72 -2.04 -1.93 7.48
CA ARG A 72 -0.69 -2.53 7.56
C ARG A 72 -0.63 -3.86 8.31
N SER A 73 -1.22 -3.95 9.50
CA SER A 73 -1.17 -5.16 10.33
C SER A 73 -1.74 -6.37 9.60
N ALA A 74 -2.93 -6.24 9.01
CA ALA A 74 -3.58 -7.30 8.24
C ALA A 74 -2.79 -7.63 6.96
N PHE A 75 -2.23 -6.62 6.28
CA PHE A 75 -1.41 -6.80 5.10
C PHE A 75 -0.14 -7.60 5.38
N HIS A 76 0.59 -7.27 6.45
CA HIS A 76 1.80 -7.99 6.84
C HIS A 76 1.49 -9.44 7.25
N ALA A 77 0.38 -9.68 7.96
CA ALA A 77 -0.06 -11.04 8.30
C ALA A 77 -0.37 -11.86 7.03
N ALA A 78 -1.11 -11.27 6.08
CA ALA A 78 -1.44 -11.92 4.82
C ALA A 78 -0.19 -12.18 3.95
N LEU A 79 0.76 -11.25 3.93
CA LEU A 79 2.03 -11.38 3.24
C LEU A 79 2.88 -12.52 3.85
N ALA A 80 2.99 -12.57 5.18
CA ALA A 80 3.73 -13.62 5.87
C ALA A 80 3.13 -15.02 5.63
N GLU A 81 1.79 -15.13 5.58
CA GLU A 81 1.12 -16.37 5.24
C GLU A 81 1.35 -16.78 3.77
N ALA A 82 1.37 -15.82 2.85
CA ALA A 82 1.59 -16.07 1.42
C ALA A 82 3.02 -16.49 1.06
N MET A 83 3.98 -16.24 1.96
CA MET A 83 5.41 -16.58 1.78
C MET A 83 5.81 -17.90 2.43
N ARG A 84 4.89 -18.58 3.12
CA ARG A 84 5.09 -19.96 3.63
C ARG A 84 4.72 -20.98 2.56
#